data_AF-A0A536NS36-F1
#
_entry.id   AF-A0A536NS36-F1
#
_cell.length_a   1.000
_cell.length_b   1.000
_cell.length_c   1.000
_cell.angle_alpha   90.00
_cell.angle_beta   90.00
_cell.angle_gamma   90.00
#
_symmetry.space_group_name_H-M   'P 1'
#
loop_
_entity.id
_entity.type
_entity.pdbx_description
1 polymer ?
#
loop_
_entity_poly.entity_id
_entity_poly.type
_entity_poly.pdbx_seq_one_letter_code
_entity_poly.pdbx_strand_id
1 'polypeptide(L)'
;MAVVLAIGLAISGAGLVLLLNLFGAGDYVMRRVTSRYLGTLPPGFAASKRGFRIYAVLVLAVGLLCLGLAATEWLLPLGAGLLVVGAITFGVGSMVAIAGEVETARGNKR
;
A
#
# COMPACT_ATOMS: atom_id res chain seq x y z
N MET A 1 -13.31 18.69 5.62
CA MET A 1 -12.80 17.71 4.64
C MET A 1 -11.53 18.10 3.87
N ALA A 2 -11.11 19.37 3.83
CA ALA A 2 -9.87 19.76 3.14
C ALA A 2 -8.63 18.97 3.60
N VAL A 3 -8.51 18.72 4.90
CA VAL A 3 -7.41 17.91 5.47
C VAL A 3 -7.46 16.46 4.98
N VAL A 4 -8.64 15.83 4.98
CA VAL A 4 -8.83 14.44 4.51
C VAL A 4 -8.51 14.31 3.02
N LEU A 5 -8.92 15.30 2.22
CA LEU A 5 -8.58 15.38 0.80
C LEU A 5 -7.06 15.49 0.59
N ALA A 6 -6.38 16.38 1.34
CA ALA A 6 -4.94 16.54 1.25
C ALA A 6 -4.18 15.26 1.64
N ILE A 7 -4.61 14.59 2.71
CA ILE A 7 -4.05 13.30 3.14
C ILE A 7 -4.29 12.24 2.06
N GLY A 8 -5.51 12.15 1.52
CA GLY A 8 -5.84 11.21 0.44
C GLY A 8 -4.97 11.42 -0.79
N LEU A 9 -4.80 12.67 -1.24
CA LEU A 9 -3.93 13.01 -2.37
C LEU A 9 -2.47 12.63 -2.11
N ALA A 10 -1.95 12.96 -0.92
CA ALA A 10 -0.58 12.63 -0.55
C ALA A 10 -0.33 11.12 -0.50
N ILE A 11 -1.24 10.36 0.13
CA ILE A 11 -1.13 8.90 0.24
C ILE A 11 -1.31 8.23 -1.12
N SER A 12 -2.29 8.63 -1.92
CA SER A 12 -2.48 8.11 -3.28
C SER A 12 -1.27 8.41 -4.17
N GLY A 13 -0.72 9.62 -4.08
CA GLY A 13 0.50 10.00 -4.78
C GLY A 13 1.69 9.13 -4.37
N ALA A 14 1.92 8.94 -3.07
CA ALA A 14 2.97 8.06 -2.57
C ALA A 14 2.77 6.61 -3.02
N GLY A 15 1.54 6.09 -2.93
CA GLY A 15 1.19 4.75 -3.41
C GLY A 15 1.49 4.56 -4.90
N LEU A 16 1.11 5.51 -5.75
CA LEU A 16 1.41 5.48 -7.19
C LEU A 16 2.90 5.57 -7.48
N VAL A 17 3.62 6.48 -6.82
CA VAL A 17 5.08 6.63 -6.95
C VAL A 17 5.79 5.32 -6.61
N LEU A 18 5.42 4.67 -5.52
CA LEU A 18 6.01 3.40 -5.08
C LEU A 18 5.60 2.25 -6.02
N LEU A 19 4.33 2.17 -6.42
CA LEU A 19 3.79 1.10 -7.24
C LEU A 19 4.39 1.09 -8.65
N LEU A 20 4.49 2.27 -9.26
CA LEU A 20 5.04 2.47 -10.60
C LEU A 20 6.56 2.63 -10.58
N ASN A 21 7.18 2.62 -9.39
CA ASN A 21 8.61 2.84 -9.20
C ASN A 21 9.10 4.12 -9.89
N LEU A 22 8.34 5.21 -9.77
CA LEU A 22 8.67 6.47 -10.43
C LEU A 22 10.03 6.96 -9.95
N PHE A 23 10.92 7.26 -10.89
CA PHE A 23 12.30 7.68 -10.62
C PHE A 23 13.13 6.70 -9.75
N GLY A 24 12.75 5.41 -9.71
CA GLY A 24 13.41 4.42 -8.88
C GLY A 24 13.06 4.51 -7.38
N ALA A 25 12.02 5.26 -7.01
CA ALA A 25 11.63 5.46 -5.61
C ALA A 25 11.27 4.14 -4.90
N GLY A 26 10.57 3.24 -5.59
CA GLY A 26 10.21 1.92 -5.06
C GLY A 26 11.46 1.06 -4.79
N ASP A 27 12.38 1.01 -5.74
CA ASP A 27 13.65 0.28 -5.58
C ASP A 27 14.52 0.89 -4.47
N TYR A 28 14.54 2.22 -4.36
CA TYR A 28 15.26 2.93 -3.30
C TYR A 28 14.70 2.56 -1.92
N VAL A 29 13.37 2.63 -1.74
CA VAL A 29 12.71 2.27 -0.49
C VAL A 29 12.91 0.79 -0.18
N MET A 30 12.80 -0.09 -1.17
CA MET A 30 13.03 -1.52 -0.97
C MET A 30 14.45 -1.78 -0.46
N ARG A 31 15.48 -1.22 -1.12
CA ARG A 31 16.89 -1.38 -0.72
C ARG A 31 17.23 -0.77 0.64
N ARG A 32 16.61 0.37 0.99
CA ARG A 32 16.96 1.13 2.21
C ARG A 32 16.13 0.73 3.41
N VAL A 33 14.90 0.28 3.22
CA VAL A 33 13.93 0.06 4.30
C VAL A 33 13.55 -1.41 4.38
N THR A 34 12.92 -1.97 3.34
CA THR A 34 12.28 -3.30 3.48
C THR A 34 13.25 -4.47 3.36
N SER A 35 14.39 -4.30 2.68
CA SER A 35 15.45 -5.32 2.56
C SER A 35 16.47 -5.30 3.71
N ARG A 36 16.25 -4.51 4.76
CA ARG A 36 17.15 -4.43 5.93
C ARG A 36 16.61 -5.26 7.10
N TYR A 37 17.53 -5.76 7.91
CA TYR A 37 17.19 -6.38 9.19
C TYR A 37 16.67 -5.32 10.15
N LEU A 38 15.60 -5.65 10.87
CA LEU A 38 15.05 -4.84 11.95
C LEU A 38 15.46 -5.46 13.28
N GLY A 39 16.67 -5.10 13.73
CA GLY A 39 17.32 -5.76 14.86
C GLY A 39 17.62 -7.22 14.52
N THR A 40 16.95 -8.14 15.21
CA THR A 40 17.07 -9.59 14.97
C THR A 40 16.06 -10.12 13.95
N LEU A 41 15.12 -9.29 13.49
CA LEU A 41 14.08 -9.71 12.55
C LEU A 41 14.63 -9.66 11.11
N PRO A 42 14.62 -10.78 10.35
CA PRO A 42 15.04 -10.76 8.96
C PRO A 42 14.05 -10.00 8.07
N PRO A 43 14.48 -9.56 6.88
CA PRO A 43 13.60 -8.93 5.90
C PRO A 43 12.37 -9.80 5.58
N GLY A 44 11.19 -9.18 5.63
CA GLY A 44 9.90 -9.84 5.38
C GLY A 44 9.50 -9.89 3.90
N PHE A 45 8.23 -10.20 3.64
CA PHE A 45 7.68 -10.32 2.27
C PHE A 45 7.88 -9.04 1.44
N ALA A 46 7.80 -7.88 2.10
CA ALA A 46 8.03 -6.57 1.51
C ALA A 46 9.46 -6.36 0.94
N ALA A 47 10.41 -7.24 1.26
CA ALA A 47 11.76 -7.21 0.68
C ALA A 47 11.81 -7.77 -0.75
N SER A 48 10.75 -8.48 -1.18
CA SER A 48 10.62 -9.00 -2.54
C SER A 48 9.90 -8.00 -3.45
N LYS A 49 10.22 -8.00 -4.75
CA LYS A 49 9.51 -7.15 -5.74
C LYS A 49 7.99 -7.39 -5.74
N ARG A 50 7.58 -8.66 -5.58
CA ARG A 50 6.16 -9.03 -5.51
C ARG A 50 5.51 -8.47 -4.26
N GLY A 51 6.10 -8.70 -3.09
CA GLY A 51 5.53 -8.21 -1.83
C GLY A 51 5.51 -6.69 -1.75
N PHE A 52 6.58 -6.02 -2.16
CA PHE A 52 6.63 -4.56 -2.20
C PHE A 52 5.50 -3.96 -3.04
N ARG A 53 5.21 -4.54 -4.22
CA ARG A 53 4.07 -4.12 -5.05
C ARG A 53 2.73 -4.25 -4.33
N ILE A 54 2.51 -5.33 -3.59
CA ILE A 54 1.27 -5.51 -2.82
C ILE A 54 1.15 -4.44 -1.73
N TYR A 55 2.22 -4.15 -1.00
CA TYR A 55 2.22 -3.07 -0.01
C TYR A 55 1.99 -1.68 -0.64
N ALA A 56 2.56 -1.41 -1.82
CA ALA A 56 2.30 -0.17 -2.54
C ALA A 56 0.82 -0.05 -2.98
N VAL A 57 0.20 -1.16 -3.40
CA VAL A 57 -1.25 -1.22 -3.68
C VAL A 57 -2.07 -0.94 -2.40
N LEU A 58 -1.66 -1.47 -1.25
CA LEU A 58 -2.33 -1.19 0.03
C LEU A 58 -2.24 0.29 0.41
N VAL A 59 -1.08 0.92 0.24
CA VAL A 59 -0.92 2.37 0.44
C VAL A 59 -1.87 3.14 -0.49
N LEU A 60 -1.91 2.78 -1.77
CA LEU A 60 -2.83 3.41 -2.73
C LEU A 60 -4.30 3.23 -2.32
N ALA A 61 -4.69 2.03 -1.88
CA ALA A 61 -6.05 1.73 -1.44
C ALA A 61 -6.48 2.61 -0.25
N VAL A 62 -5.59 2.84 0.72
CA VAL A 62 -5.83 3.76 1.84
C VAL A 62 -6.03 5.19 1.32
N GLY A 63 -5.20 5.62 0.35
CA GLY A 63 -5.39 6.93 -0.29
C GLY A 63 -6.74 7.06 -0.99
N LEU A 64 -7.18 6.03 -1.73
CA LEU A 64 -8.49 6.00 -2.37
C LEU A 64 -9.64 6.05 -1.37
N LEU A 65 -9.53 5.40 -0.21
CA LEU A 65 -10.52 5.50 0.85
C LEU A 65 -10.64 6.93 1.39
N CYS A 66 -9.52 7.60 1.64
CA CYS A 66 -9.51 9.00 2.06
C CYS A 66 -10.09 9.93 0.99
N LEU A 67 -9.73 9.74 -0.28
CA LEU A 67 -10.28 10.50 -1.41
C LEU A 67 -11.78 10.25 -1.59
N GLY A 68 -12.22 9.00 -1.45
CA GLY A 68 -13.63 8.63 -1.51
C GLY A 68 -14.43 9.30 -0.41
N LEU A 69 -13.93 9.28 0.82
CA LEU A 69 -14.56 9.95 1.96
C LEU A 69 -14.62 11.47 1.79
N ALA A 70 -13.60 12.10 1.19
CA ALA A 70 -13.67 13.53 0.89
C ALA A 70 -14.66 13.84 -0.25
N ALA A 71 -14.71 12.99 -1.28
CA ALA A 71 -15.55 13.19 -2.45
C ALA A 71 -17.06 13.02 -2.18
N THR A 72 -17.47 12.37 -1.08
CA THR A 72 -18.89 12.23 -0.72
C THR A 72 -19.55 13.58 -0.44
N GLU A 73 -18.81 14.64 -0.11
CA GLU A 73 -19.36 15.98 0.13
C GLU A 73 -19.83 16.68 -1.16
N TRP A 74 -19.25 16.35 -2.31
CA TRP A 74 -19.51 17.07 -3.57
C TRP A 74 -20.08 16.18 -4.67
N LEU A 75 -19.75 14.89 -4.66
CA LEU A 75 -20.20 13.93 -5.67
C LEU A 75 -20.32 12.52 -5.08
N LEU A 76 -21.46 12.25 -4.44
CA LEU A 76 -21.72 11.01 -3.71
C LEU A 76 -21.50 9.72 -4.53
N PRO A 77 -21.91 9.61 -5.81
CA PRO A 77 -21.65 8.41 -6.60
C PRO A 77 -20.14 8.13 -6.79
N LEU A 78 -19.34 9.18 -7.00
CA LEU A 78 -17.89 9.05 -7.14
C LEU A 78 -17.24 8.67 -5.81
N GLY A 79 -17.63 9.34 -4.72
CA GLY A 79 -17.14 9.03 -3.37
C GLY A 79 -17.43 7.59 -2.97
N ALA A 80 -18.66 7.13 -3.17
CA ALA A 80 -19.06 5.75 -2.91
C ALA A 80 -18.27 4.74 -3.77
N GLY A 81 -18.07 5.03 -5.06
CA GLY A 81 -17.27 4.20 -5.95
C GLY A 81 -15.82 4.05 -5.48
N LEU A 82 -15.18 5.16 -5.10
CA LEU A 82 -13.81 5.16 -4.56
C LEU A 82 -13.72 4.38 -3.24
N LEU A 83 -14.71 4.52 -2.36
CA LEU A 83 -14.76 3.78 -1.10
C LEU A 83 -14.87 2.27 -1.34
N VAL A 84 -15.73 1.84 -2.25
CA VAL A 84 -15.91 0.42 -2.59
C VAL A 84 -14.64 -0.16 -3.21
N VAL A 85 -14.06 0.52 -4.21
CA VAL A 85 -12.83 0.07 -4.87
C VAL A 85 -11.67 0.04 -3.88
N GLY A 86 -11.51 1.06 -3.05
CA GLY A 86 -10.48 1.12 -2.02
C GLY A 86 -10.64 -0.01 -0.99
N ALA A 87 -11.86 -0.26 -0.51
CA ALA A 87 -12.14 -1.29 0.48
C ALA A 87 -11.88 -2.70 -0.05
N ILE A 88 -12.36 -3.02 -1.27
CA ILE A 88 -12.12 -4.32 -1.92
C ILE A 88 -10.62 -4.52 -2.15
N THR A 89 -9.95 -3.52 -2.72
CA THR A 89 -8.51 -3.57 -3.00
C THR A 89 -7.70 -3.76 -1.72
N PHE A 90 -8.05 -3.05 -0.64
CA PHE A 90 -7.40 -3.19 0.66
C PHE A 90 -7.65 -4.58 1.25
N GLY A 91 -8.87 -5.09 1.21
CA GLY A 91 -9.23 -6.41 1.72
C GLY A 91 -8.46 -7.52 1.01
N VAL A 92 -8.52 -7.58 -0.32
CA VAL A 92 -7.80 -8.58 -1.13
C VAL A 92 -6.28 -8.42 -0.96
N GLY A 93 -5.77 -7.19 -1.05
CA GLY A 93 -4.35 -6.91 -0.88
C GLY A 93 -3.83 -7.34 0.49
N SER A 94 -4.62 -7.17 1.55
CA SER A 94 -4.24 -7.55 2.92
C SER A 94 -4.16 -9.05 3.06
N MET A 95 -5.12 -9.79 2.50
CA MET A 95 -5.07 -11.26 2.47
C MET A 95 -3.81 -11.76 1.76
N VAL A 96 -3.48 -11.18 0.60
CA VAL A 96 -2.27 -11.53 -0.17
C VAL A 96 -0.99 -11.18 0.60
N ALA A 97 -0.93 -10.03 1.24
CA ALA A 97 0.21 -9.61 2.05
C ALA A 97 0.44 -10.57 3.23
N ILE A 98 -0.62 -10.88 3.99
CA ILE A 98 -0.55 -11.81 5.12
C ILE A 98 -0.09 -13.20 4.66
N ALA A 99 -0.65 -13.72 3.57
CA ALA A 99 -0.24 -15.02 3.02
C ALA A 99 1.26 -15.01 2.64
N GLY A 100 1.73 -13.95 1.99
CA GLY A 100 3.13 -13.78 1.61
C GLY A 100 4.07 -13.64 2.81
N GLU A 101 3.67 -12.93 3.87
CA GLU A 101 4.44 -12.84 5.11
C GLU A 101 4.52 -14.20 5.82
N VAL A 102 3.43 -14.98 5.84
CA VAL A 102 3.43 -16.34 6.41
C VAL A 102 4.36 -17.26 5.62
N GLU A 103 4.35 -17.20 4.30
CA GLU A 103 5.25 -17.99 3.44
C GLU A 103 6.71 -17.62 3.69
N THR A 104 7.02 -16.31 3.73
CA THR A 104 8.36 -15.80 3.98
C THR A 104 8.88 -16.23 5.37
N ALA A 105 8.04 -16.12 6.40
CA ALA A 105 8.39 -16.53 7.76
C ALA A 105 8.61 -18.05 7.88
N ARG A 106 7.90 -18.88 7.11
CA ARG A 106 8.12 -20.33 7.06
C ARG A 106 9.41 -20.68 6.32
N GLY A 107 9.74 -19.96 5.25
CA GLY A 107 10.98 -20.12 4.50
C GLY A 107 12.23 -19.90 5.35
N ASN A 108 12.24 -18.88 6.21
CA ASN A 108 13.38 -18.57 7.09
C ASN A 108 13.56 -19.54 8.28
N LYS A 109 12.59 -20.41 8.56
CA LYS A 109 12.69 -21.41 9.65
C LYS A 109 13.31 -22.73 9.20
N ARG A 110 13.41 -22.96 7.89
CA ARG A 110 14.09 -24.12 7.30
C ARG A 110 15.55 -23.81 7.06
#